data_AF-A0A8S2W1K3-F1
#
_entry.id   AF-A0A8S2W1K3-F1
#
_cell.length_a   1.000
_cell.length_b   1.000
_cell.length_c   1.000
_cell.angle_alpha   90.00
_cell.angle_beta   90.00
_cell.angle_gamma   90.00
#
_symmetry.space_group_name_H-M   'P 1'
#
loop_
_entity.id
_entity.type
_entity.pdbx_description
1 polymer ?
#
loop_
_entity_poly.entity_id
_entity_poly.type
_entity_poly.pdbx_seq_one_letter_code
_entity_poly.pdbx_strand_id
1 'polypeptide(L)'
;MAGIQSNFDFLSSYCEPTFNIEKYQSKQTGMKLYHINVPLPLIKLEICVQTKPYDDTGCAHTLEHLIFMGSRNYPHQGYLDYITAQHYSLGTNAATYRDMTTYELTTVNHKSLSTLLPVYLDHIFHPLLLNNCFLTEVHHISGETGDDAGVVYSEMQASENQPDDILLYSILRDLWSDKSPYYYEAGGRLESIRNELTLDKIKIFHQKFYVPNNVAIILCGGGINIDEILEILNKFEQENFLQYDNRQKLSMGFSLNENQRKKTKLSDDNFPSIQIKSASFDESPTPPDTNKKVNLPSIDATKLSVRSNSYEANEPSFCDSELMVSHGESSTASSPGSILVTFETETSIGQRNMVEYKEVCYPVEDNEENLGQVAFGYRLESIYKMEIYTALDVLLTTLFDEDISIFYKEFIELPNTLCSLIDHDWFNYPERVLTITFEGL
;
A
#
# COMPACT_ATOMS: atom_id res chain seq x y z
N MET A 1 21.95 7.76 -42.15
CA MET A 1 21.83 6.61 -41.22
C MET A 1 20.49 5.99 -41.51
N ALA A 2 20.45 4.69 -41.85
CA ALA A 2 19.18 4.01 -42.05
C ALA A 2 18.46 3.97 -40.69
N GLY A 3 17.29 4.62 -40.60
CA GLY A 3 16.49 4.62 -39.38
C GLY A 3 16.13 3.19 -39.02
N ILE A 4 16.50 2.76 -37.82
CA ILE A 4 16.10 1.46 -37.30
C ILE A 4 14.59 1.57 -37.11
N GLN A 5 13.82 0.98 -38.03
CA GLN A 5 12.38 0.87 -37.88
C GLN A 5 12.12 0.09 -36.59
N SER A 6 11.49 0.74 -35.61
CA SER A 6 11.22 0.12 -34.31
C SER A 6 10.48 -1.21 -34.48
N ASN A 7 10.87 -2.24 -33.73
CA ASN A 7 10.20 -3.54 -33.68
C ASN A 7 8.82 -3.49 -33.00
N PHE A 8 8.40 -2.32 -32.53
CA PHE A 8 7.11 -2.10 -31.89
C PHE A 8 6.08 -1.58 -32.89
N ASP A 9 4.95 -2.27 -32.98
CA ASP A 9 3.77 -1.75 -33.68
C ASP A 9 2.98 -0.82 -32.77
N PHE A 10 2.60 0.33 -33.31
CA PHE A 10 1.51 1.12 -32.76
C PHE A 10 0.19 0.35 -32.92
N LEU A 11 -0.56 0.19 -31.83
CA LEU A 11 -1.82 -0.56 -31.82
C LEU A 11 -3.04 0.37 -31.83
N SER A 12 -3.06 1.35 -30.93
CA SER A 12 -4.21 2.23 -30.71
C SER A 12 -3.80 3.46 -29.93
N SER A 13 -4.54 4.54 -30.10
CA SER A 13 -4.50 5.70 -29.21
C SER A 13 -5.88 6.05 -28.65
N TYR A 14 -5.87 6.72 -27.51
CA TYR A 14 -7.03 7.29 -26.86
C TYR A 14 -6.67 8.71 -26.40
N CYS A 15 -7.38 9.70 -26.93
CA CYS A 15 -7.08 11.11 -26.67
C CYS A 15 -8.21 11.77 -25.88
N GLU A 16 -7.86 12.45 -24.81
CA GLU A 16 -8.71 13.38 -24.06
C GLU A 16 -8.04 14.76 -24.02
N PRO A 17 -8.77 15.84 -23.68
CA PRO A 17 -8.19 17.18 -23.59
C PRO A 17 -6.98 17.30 -22.66
N THR A 18 -6.92 16.46 -21.62
CA THR A 18 -5.90 16.52 -20.56
C THR A 18 -4.80 15.46 -20.69
N PHE A 19 -5.01 14.41 -21.48
CA PHE A 19 -4.02 13.34 -21.67
C PHE A 19 -4.23 12.58 -22.98
N ASN A 20 -3.15 11.96 -23.48
CA ASN A 20 -3.19 11.03 -24.61
C ASN A 20 -2.55 9.70 -24.20
N ILE A 21 -3.23 8.59 -24.48
CA ILE A 21 -2.71 7.24 -24.25
C ILE A 21 -2.38 6.61 -25.60
N GLU A 22 -1.15 6.18 -25.78
CA GLU A 22 -0.71 5.42 -26.94
C GLU A 22 -0.28 4.02 -26.51
N LYS A 23 -0.70 3.01 -27.27
CA LYS A 23 -0.36 1.62 -27.00
C LYS A 23 0.53 1.07 -28.10
N TYR A 24 1.64 0.46 -27.70
CA TYR A 24 2.59 -0.19 -28.57
C TYR A 24 2.79 -1.66 -28.16
N GLN A 25 3.18 -2.51 -29.10
CA GLN A 25 3.54 -3.89 -28.83
C GLN A 25 4.70 -4.38 -29.69
N SER A 26 5.69 -5.05 -29.09
CA SER A 26 6.77 -5.68 -29.81
C SER A 26 6.27 -6.83 -30.68
N LYS A 27 6.68 -6.84 -31.96
CA LYS A 27 6.46 -7.95 -32.89
C LYS A 27 7.19 -9.21 -32.46
N GLN A 28 8.40 -9.04 -31.93
CA GLN A 28 9.30 -10.13 -31.59
C GLN A 28 8.85 -10.83 -30.31
N THR A 29 8.63 -10.05 -29.25
CA THR A 29 8.42 -10.61 -27.92
C THR A 29 6.98 -10.54 -27.45
N GLY A 30 6.15 -9.66 -28.02
CA GLY A 30 4.80 -9.37 -27.51
C GLY A 30 4.76 -8.43 -26.32
N MET A 31 5.90 -7.90 -25.85
CA MET A 31 5.99 -6.90 -24.78
C MET A 31 5.19 -5.66 -25.11
N LYS A 32 4.46 -5.14 -24.12
CA LYS A 32 3.55 -4.01 -24.30
C LYS A 32 4.13 -2.74 -23.69
N LEU A 33 3.92 -1.62 -24.37
CA LEU A 33 4.21 -0.28 -23.85
C LEU A 33 2.94 0.56 -23.92
N TYR A 34 2.61 1.23 -22.82
CA TYR A 34 1.57 2.23 -22.71
C TYR A 34 2.23 3.58 -22.41
N HIS A 35 2.07 4.53 -23.32
CA HIS A 35 2.58 5.89 -23.16
C HIS A 35 1.40 6.81 -22.87
N ILE A 36 1.33 7.33 -21.65
CA ILE A 36 0.31 8.26 -21.16
C ILE A 36 0.94 9.64 -21.11
N ASN A 37 0.78 10.40 -22.19
CA ASN A 37 1.29 11.77 -22.27
C ASN A 37 0.36 12.71 -21.51
N VAL A 38 0.86 13.27 -20.41
CA VAL A 38 0.17 14.25 -19.54
C VAL A 38 1.13 15.41 -19.34
N PRO A 39 0.69 16.69 -19.34
CA PRO A 39 1.58 17.84 -19.15
C PRO A 39 2.03 18.00 -17.68
N LEU A 40 2.65 16.96 -17.11
CA LEU A 40 3.21 16.93 -15.77
C LEU A 40 4.73 17.12 -15.80
N PRO A 41 5.32 17.73 -14.76
CA PRO A 41 6.77 17.95 -14.67
C PRO A 41 7.56 16.68 -14.33
N LEU A 42 6.87 15.63 -13.90
CA LEU A 42 7.45 14.34 -13.52
C LEU A 42 7.04 13.25 -14.50
N ILE A 43 7.87 12.23 -14.58
CA ILE A 43 7.63 11.01 -15.33
C ILE A 43 7.59 9.84 -14.36
N LYS A 44 6.47 9.11 -14.37
CA LYS A 44 6.30 7.83 -13.69
C LYS A 44 6.54 6.69 -14.67
N LEU A 45 7.45 5.79 -14.32
CA LEU A 45 7.61 4.46 -14.90
C LEU A 45 6.92 3.46 -13.98
N GLU A 46 6.10 2.60 -14.56
CA GLU A 46 5.56 1.43 -13.90
C GLU A 46 5.72 0.22 -14.83
N ILE A 47 6.27 -0.88 -14.31
CA ILE A 47 6.42 -2.14 -15.04
C ILE A 47 5.57 -3.18 -14.32
N CYS A 48 4.52 -3.64 -14.98
CA CYS A 48 3.60 -4.63 -14.44
C CYS A 48 3.92 -6.01 -15.02
N VAL A 49 4.08 -6.99 -14.14
CA VAL A 49 4.22 -8.41 -14.49
C VAL A 49 3.01 -9.15 -13.96
N GLN A 50 2.28 -9.87 -14.81
CA GLN A 50 1.18 -10.70 -14.31
C GLN A 50 1.73 -11.94 -13.61
N THR A 51 1.68 -11.96 -12.28
CA THR A 51 2.17 -13.03 -11.41
C THR A 51 0.97 -13.76 -10.80
N LYS A 52 0.96 -15.09 -10.81
CA LYS A 52 -0.19 -15.87 -10.29
C LYS A 52 0.32 -16.91 -9.30
N PRO A 53 0.14 -16.73 -7.98
CA PRO A 53 0.45 -17.75 -7.00
C PRO A 53 -0.54 -18.92 -7.14
N TYR A 54 -0.05 -20.14 -6.89
CA TYR A 54 -0.86 -21.36 -6.80
C TYR A 54 -0.51 -22.17 -5.54
N ASP A 55 0.13 -21.50 -4.59
CA ASP A 55 0.52 -21.95 -3.26
C ASP A 55 0.71 -20.71 -2.37
N ASP A 56 0.79 -20.93 -1.06
CA ASP A 56 0.95 -19.87 -0.07
C ASP A 56 2.42 -19.59 0.26
N THR A 57 3.37 -19.98 -0.61
CA THR A 57 4.79 -19.86 -0.28
C THR A 57 5.33 -18.44 -0.39
N GLY A 58 4.56 -17.49 -0.92
CA GLY A 58 5.02 -16.11 -1.12
C GLY A 58 6.00 -15.92 -2.28
N CYS A 59 6.05 -16.85 -3.27
CA CYS A 59 7.01 -16.75 -4.37
C CYS A 59 6.96 -15.41 -5.12
N ALA A 60 5.77 -14.81 -5.27
CA ALA A 60 5.60 -13.54 -5.95
C ALA A 60 6.24 -12.40 -5.14
N HIS A 61 5.87 -12.29 -3.87
CA HIS A 61 6.37 -11.27 -2.96
C HIS A 61 7.88 -11.39 -2.72
N THR A 62 8.36 -12.60 -2.48
CA THR A 62 9.80 -12.81 -2.31
C THR A 62 10.61 -12.47 -3.56
N LEU A 63 10.10 -12.78 -4.75
CA LEU A 63 10.78 -12.44 -5.99
C LEU A 63 10.83 -10.92 -6.22
N GLU A 64 9.81 -10.20 -5.77
CA GLU A 64 9.79 -8.74 -5.78
C GLU A 64 11.01 -8.14 -5.05
N HIS A 65 11.26 -8.57 -3.81
CA HIS A 65 12.43 -8.15 -3.03
C HIS A 65 13.74 -8.56 -3.72
N LEU A 66 13.85 -9.82 -4.13
CA LEU A 66 15.10 -10.36 -4.67
C LEU A 66 15.51 -9.76 -6.02
N ILE A 67 14.59 -9.11 -6.75
CA ILE A 67 14.90 -8.37 -7.97
C ILE A 67 15.77 -7.14 -7.67
N PHE A 68 15.64 -6.52 -6.50
CA PHE A 68 16.46 -5.37 -6.09
C PHE A 68 17.88 -5.75 -5.63
N MET A 69 18.14 -7.05 -5.44
CA MET A 69 19.42 -7.57 -4.94
C MET A 69 20.52 -7.68 -6.01
N GLY A 70 20.27 -7.10 -7.19
CA GLY A 70 21.21 -7.03 -8.29
C GLY A 70 20.80 -7.90 -9.48
N SER A 71 21.41 -7.58 -10.62
CA SER A 71 21.10 -8.15 -11.92
C SER A 71 22.36 -8.54 -12.69
N ARG A 72 22.19 -9.22 -13.83
CA ARG A 72 23.31 -9.72 -14.63
C ARG A 72 24.29 -8.61 -15.04
N ASN A 73 23.79 -7.46 -15.48
CA ASN A 73 24.63 -6.33 -15.89
C ASN A 73 24.98 -5.40 -14.73
N TYR A 74 24.21 -5.45 -13.63
CA TYR A 74 24.41 -4.61 -12.45
C TYR A 74 24.43 -5.48 -11.18
N PRO A 75 25.51 -6.23 -10.93
CA PRO A 75 25.51 -7.35 -9.98
C PRO A 75 25.67 -6.94 -8.50
N HIS A 76 25.63 -5.64 -8.21
CA HIS A 76 25.84 -5.12 -6.87
C HIS A 76 24.50 -4.73 -6.23
N GLN A 77 24.22 -5.28 -5.05
CA GLN A 77 23.08 -4.88 -4.22
C GLN A 77 23.08 -3.36 -3.99
N GLY A 78 21.91 -2.73 -4.06
CA GLY A 78 21.74 -1.28 -3.91
C GLY A 78 22.20 -0.46 -5.12
N TYR A 79 22.67 -1.08 -6.21
CA TYR A 79 23.03 -0.33 -7.41
C TYR A 79 21.83 0.40 -8.02
N LEU A 80 20.65 -0.25 -8.04
CA LEU A 80 19.44 0.37 -8.58
C LEU A 80 19.07 1.63 -7.80
N ASP A 81 19.13 1.60 -6.48
CA ASP A 81 18.86 2.77 -5.62
C ASP A 81 19.93 3.86 -5.78
N TYR A 82 21.19 3.45 -5.91
CA TYR A 82 22.28 4.37 -6.18
C TYR A 82 22.07 5.13 -7.49
N ILE A 83 21.77 4.43 -8.59
CA ILE A 83 21.63 5.07 -9.90
C ILE A 83 20.35 5.90 -10.00
N THR A 84 19.24 5.47 -9.37
CA THR A 84 18.00 6.26 -9.35
C THR A 84 18.19 7.57 -8.59
N ALA A 85 18.93 7.55 -7.47
CA ALA A 85 19.31 8.76 -6.74
C ALA A 85 20.15 9.72 -7.59
N GLN A 86 21.12 9.22 -8.37
CA GLN A 86 21.92 10.05 -9.30
C GLN A 86 21.09 10.68 -10.43
N HIS A 87 19.90 10.13 -10.69
CA HIS A 87 18.99 10.56 -11.73
C HIS A 87 17.76 11.31 -11.21
N TYR A 88 17.84 11.86 -9.98
CA TYR A 88 16.78 12.63 -9.33
C TYR A 88 15.44 11.89 -9.29
N SER A 89 15.51 10.59 -9.01
CA SER A 89 14.32 9.81 -8.73
C SER A 89 13.84 10.03 -7.30
N LEU A 90 12.54 9.90 -7.07
CA LEU A 90 11.94 9.84 -5.72
C LEU A 90 12.15 8.48 -5.02
N GLY A 91 12.91 7.57 -5.63
CA GLY A 91 13.15 6.23 -5.13
C GLY A 91 12.58 5.15 -6.04
N THR A 92 12.97 3.92 -5.75
CA THR A 92 12.39 2.70 -6.29
C THR A 92 11.25 2.26 -5.38
N ASN A 93 10.22 1.63 -5.95
CA ASN A 93 9.20 0.96 -5.18
C ASN A 93 8.70 -0.25 -5.97
N ALA A 94 8.07 -1.19 -5.28
CA ALA A 94 7.37 -2.29 -5.89
C ALA A 94 6.19 -2.72 -5.01
N ALA A 95 5.26 -3.44 -5.60
CA ALA A 95 4.12 -3.97 -4.88
C ALA A 95 3.70 -5.31 -5.46
N THR A 96 3.47 -6.27 -4.57
CA THR A 96 2.91 -7.57 -4.93
C THR A 96 1.43 -7.64 -4.62
N TYR A 97 0.62 -7.80 -5.67
CA TYR A 97 -0.80 -8.09 -5.61
C TYR A 97 -1.06 -9.58 -5.85
N ARG A 98 -2.31 -10.02 -5.71
CA ARG A 98 -2.69 -11.44 -5.90
C ARG A 98 -2.55 -11.95 -7.33
N ASP A 99 -2.52 -11.07 -8.32
CA ASP A 99 -2.48 -11.42 -9.73
C ASP A 99 -1.46 -10.61 -10.56
N MET A 100 -0.66 -9.77 -9.90
CA MET A 100 0.40 -8.99 -10.54
C MET A 100 1.43 -8.50 -9.53
N THR A 101 2.63 -8.24 -10.02
CA THR A 101 3.68 -7.52 -9.29
C THR A 101 4.03 -6.29 -10.12
N THR A 102 4.04 -5.11 -9.49
CA THR A 102 4.39 -3.84 -10.14
C THR A 102 5.72 -3.33 -9.61
N TYR A 103 6.49 -2.70 -10.49
CA TYR A 103 7.76 -2.06 -10.17
C TYR A 103 7.73 -0.62 -10.64
N GLU A 104 8.04 0.31 -9.75
CA GLU A 104 7.74 1.72 -9.93
C GLU A 104 8.96 2.61 -9.69
N LEU A 105 8.96 3.73 -10.42
CA LEU A 105 10.00 4.75 -10.40
C LEU A 105 9.34 6.07 -10.81
N THR A 106 9.59 7.14 -10.07
CA THR A 106 9.29 8.52 -10.53
C THR A 106 10.58 9.31 -10.71
N THR A 107 10.73 10.03 -11.82
CA THR A 107 11.90 10.84 -12.15
C THR A 107 11.52 12.17 -12.85
N VAL A 108 12.49 13.07 -12.99
CA VAL A 108 12.30 14.47 -13.36
C VAL A 108 12.29 14.76 -14.88
N ASN A 109 12.86 13.88 -15.71
CA ASN A 109 12.92 14.12 -17.16
C ASN A 109 13.20 12.87 -18.00
N HIS A 110 12.99 13.01 -19.31
CA HIS A 110 13.21 11.97 -20.31
C HIS A 110 14.64 11.40 -20.32
N LYS A 111 15.66 12.22 -20.05
CA LYS A 111 17.06 11.76 -20.01
C LYS A 111 17.28 10.80 -18.85
N SER A 112 16.75 11.13 -17.66
CA SER A 112 16.78 10.21 -16.52
C SER A 112 15.99 8.93 -16.79
N LEU A 113 14.78 9.03 -17.35
CA LEU A 113 14.00 7.86 -17.76
C LEU A 113 14.82 6.96 -18.71
N SER A 114 15.43 7.55 -19.74
CA SER A 114 16.20 6.84 -20.76
C SER A 114 17.42 6.11 -20.19
N THR A 115 18.04 6.64 -19.13
CA THR A 115 19.12 5.94 -18.41
C THR A 115 18.58 4.84 -17.50
N LEU A 116 17.50 5.08 -16.78
CA LEU A 116 17.00 4.17 -15.74
C LEU A 116 16.22 2.98 -16.30
N LEU A 117 15.44 3.18 -17.37
CA LEU A 117 14.61 2.13 -17.98
C LEU A 117 15.39 0.83 -18.28
N PRO A 118 16.53 0.84 -19.00
CA PRO A 118 17.26 -0.39 -19.28
C PRO A 118 17.85 -1.04 -18.02
N VAL A 119 18.20 -0.26 -17.00
CA VAL A 119 18.69 -0.79 -15.71
C VAL A 119 17.57 -1.54 -14.99
N TYR A 120 16.38 -0.95 -14.92
CA TYR A 120 15.20 -1.54 -14.32
C TYR A 120 14.78 -2.84 -15.03
N LEU A 121 14.81 -2.84 -16.37
CA LEU A 121 14.51 -4.03 -17.16
C LEU A 121 15.51 -5.16 -16.94
N ASP A 122 16.80 -4.87 -16.75
CA ASP A 122 17.80 -5.91 -16.43
C ASP A 122 17.56 -6.53 -15.04
N HIS A 123 17.13 -5.75 -14.05
CA HIS A 123 16.72 -6.27 -12.74
C HIS A 123 15.50 -7.18 -12.84
N ILE A 124 14.47 -6.79 -13.59
CA ILE A 124 13.25 -7.58 -13.75
C ILE A 124 13.50 -8.87 -14.55
N PHE A 125 14.21 -8.80 -15.68
CA PHE A 125 14.37 -9.95 -16.58
C PHE A 125 15.60 -10.82 -16.27
N HIS A 126 16.63 -10.26 -15.64
CA HIS A 126 17.89 -10.94 -15.35
C HIS A 126 18.38 -10.74 -13.90
N PRO A 127 17.53 -10.97 -12.88
CA PRO A 127 17.96 -10.90 -11.49
C PRO A 127 18.99 -11.99 -11.18
N LEU A 128 19.89 -11.72 -10.24
CA LEU A 128 20.94 -12.69 -9.86
C LEU A 128 20.40 -13.89 -9.08
N LEU A 129 19.40 -13.68 -8.22
CA LEU A 129 18.77 -14.71 -7.39
C LEU A 129 19.81 -15.59 -6.67
N LEU A 130 20.61 -14.96 -5.79
CA LEU A 130 21.70 -15.61 -5.05
C LEU A 130 21.24 -16.16 -3.70
N ASN A 131 21.90 -17.23 -3.24
CA ASN A 131 21.61 -17.86 -1.94
C ASN A 131 21.81 -16.92 -0.74
N ASN A 132 22.85 -16.08 -0.76
CA ASN A 132 23.11 -15.14 0.33
C ASN A 132 22.00 -14.09 0.43
N CYS A 133 21.52 -13.56 -0.70
CA CYS A 133 20.40 -12.64 -0.74
C CYS A 133 19.10 -13.31 -0.28
N PHE A 134 18.88 -14.57 -0.66
CA PHE A 134 17.73 -15.35 -0.18
C PHE A 134 17.73 -15.48 1.35
N LEU A 135 18.87 -15.79 1.96
CA LEU A 135 18.95 -15.94 3.42
C LEU A 135 18.68 -14.62 4.15
N THR A 136 19.18 -13.49 3.64
CA THR A 136 18.99 -12.20 4.31
C THR A 136 17.60 -11.60 4.08
N GLU A 137 17.11 -11.63 2.84
CA GLU A 137 15.84 -10.98 2.48
C GLU A 137 14.62 -11.83 2.83
N VAL A 138 14.73 -13.15 2.76
CA VAL A 138 13.55 -14.01 2.76
C VAL A 138 13.34 -14.64 4.12
N HIS A 139 14.21 -15.58 4.49
CA HIS A 139 14.10 -16.32 5.73
C HIS A 139 15.44 -16.94 6.13
N HIS A 140 15.79 -16.80 7.41
CA HIS A 140 16.82 -17.57 8.08
C HIS A 140 16.52 -17.66 9.58
N ILE A 141 17.26 -18.52 10.29
CA ILE A 141 17.27 -18.52 11.75
C ILE A 141 18.40 -17.63 12.23
N SER A 142 18.09 -16.62 13.05
CA SER A 142 19.09 -15.73 13.65
C SER A 142 20.04 -16.53 14.52
N GLY A 143 21.35 -16.38 14.28
CA GLY A 143 22.36 -17.01 15.11
C GLY A 143 22.47 -16.42 16.52
N GLU A 144 21.98 -15.20 16.72
CA GLU A 144 22.06 -14.46 17.98
C GLU A 144 20.90 -14.78 18.91
N THR A 145 19.66 -14.77 18.38
CA THR A 145 18.44 -14.95 19.17
C THR A 145 17.83 -16.35 19.02
N GLY A 146 18.10 -17.04 17.91
CA GLY A 146 17.47 -18.31 17.57
C GLY A 146 16.07 -18.18 16.95
N ASP A 147 15.61 -16.96 16.71
CA ASP A 147 14.30 -16.67 16.12
C ASP A 147 14.33 -16.71 14.59
N ASP A 148 13.15 -16.79 13.97
CA ASP A 148 13.00 -16.59 12.53
C ASP A 148 13.23 -15.11 12.18
N ALA A 149 14.05 -14.88 11.17
CA ALA A 149 14.44 -13.57 10.67
C ALA A 149 14.41 -13.55 9.14
N GLY A 150 14.50 -12.36 8.57
CA GLY A 150 14.43 -12.10 7.13
C GLY A 150 13.35 -11.06 6.84
N VAL A 151 13.63 -10.14 5.92
CA VAL A 151 12.76 -8.97 5.65
C VAL A 151 11.33 -9.41 5.33
N VAL A 152 11.16 -10.28 4.33
CA VAL A 152 9.85 -10.80 3.90
C VAL A 152 9.16 -11.59 5.02
N TYR A 153 9.90 -12.43 5.75
CA TYR A 153 9.31 -13.20 6.86
C TYR A 153 8.81 -12.28 7.98
N SER A 154 9.57 -11.25 8.34
CA SER A 154 9.19 -10.28 9.37
C SER A 154 8.01 -9.42 8.94
N GLU A 155 7.93 -9.00 7.68
CA GLU A 155 6.78 -8.28 7.13
C GLU A 155 5.51 -9.13 7.20
N MET A 156 5.60 -10.39 6.74
CA MET A 156 4.46 -11.32 6.82
C MET A 156 4.12 -11.66 8.27
N GLN A 157 5.07 -11.63 9.20
CA GLN A 157 4.80 -11.84 10.62
C GLN A 157 4.01 -10.68 11.22
N ALA A 158 4.28 -9.45 10.79
CA ALA A 158 3.52 -8.28 11.18
C ALA A 158 2.10 -8.29 10.61
N SER A 159 1.92 -8.76 9.37
CA SER A 159 0.63 -8.80 8.66
C SER A 159 -0.24 -10.02 9.05
N GLU A 160 0.30 -11.23 9.13
CA GLU A 160 -0.49 -12.46 9.34
C GLU A 160 -1.25 -12.49 10.68
N ASN A 161 -0.84 -11.66 11.65
CA ASN A 161 -1.47 -11.51 12.95
C ASN A 161 -2.49 -10.35 13.01
N GLN A 162 -2.64 -9.56 11.95
CA GLN A 162 -3.63 -8.47 11.91
C GLN A 162 -5.05 -9.03 11.72
N PRO A 163 -6.04 -8.57 12.51
CA PRO A 163 -7.44 -9.00 12.36
C PRO A 163 -7.98 -8.85 10.92
N ASP A 164 -7.58 -7.78 10.24
CA ASP A 164 -7.97 -7.44 8.87
C ASP A 164 -7.50 -8.48 7.87
N ASP A 165 -6.23 -8.86 7.95
CA ASP A 165 -5.63 -9.84 7.07
C ASP A 165 -6.20 -11.23 7.32
N ILE A 166 -6.42 -11.60 8.59
CA ILE A 166 -7.08 -12.86 8.96
C ILE A 166 -8.49 -12.93 8.37
N LEU A 167 -9.28 -11.86 8.51
CA LEU A 167 -10.65 -11.80 7.99
C LEU A 167 -10.67 -11.85 6.46
N LEU A 168 -9.88 -11.01 5.80
CA LEU A 168 -9.81 -10.94 4.34
C LEU A 168 -9.38 -12.29 3.75
N TYR A 169 -8.38 -12.92 4.34
CA TYR A 169 -7.91 -14.23 3.92
C TYR A 169 -8.99 -15.30 4.03
N SER A 170 -9.75 -15.33 5.14
CA SER A 170 -10.88 -16.25 5.30
C SER A 170 -11.95 -16.02 4.23
N ILE A 171 -12.32 -14.76 3.98
CA ILE A 171 -13.31 -14.40 2.96
C ILE A 171 -12.87 -14.87 1.57
N LEU A 172 -11.60 -14.65 1.21
CA LEU A 172 -11.08 -15.03 -0.09
C LEU A 172 -11.06 -16.54 -0.30
N ARG A 173 -10.73 -17.32 0.73
CA ARG A 173 -10.76 -18.79 0.69
C ARG A 173 -12.16 -19.38 0.61
N ASP A 174 -13.15 -18.69 1.18
CA ASP A 174 -14.55 -19.09 1.05
C ASP A 174 -15.14 -18.71 -0.32
N LEU A 175 -14.69 -17.58 -0.89
CA LEU A 175 -15.19 -17.06 -2.16
C LEU A 175 -14.59 -17.79 -3.38
N TRP A 176 -13.30 -18.10 -3.34
CA TRP A 176 -12.56 -18.69 -4.45
C TRP A 176 -12.23 -20.16 -4.18
N SER A 177 -12.20 -20.99 -5.23
CA SER A 177 -11.65 -22.34 -5.12
C SER A 177 -10.12 -22.33 -5.19
N ASP A 178 -9.47 -23.37 -4.67
CA ASP A 178 -8.04 -23.69 -4.81
C ASP A 178 -7.48 -23.66 -6.25
N LYS A 179 -8.35 -23.69 -7.28
CA LYS A 179 -7.96 -23.50 -8.69
C LYS A 179 -7.71 -22.05 -9.10
N SER A 180 -8.07 -21.09 -8.25
CA SER A 180 -7.94 -19.65 -8.49
C SER A 180 -6.73 -19.10 -7.77
N PRO A 181 -5.90 -18.23 -8.38
CA PRO A 181 -4.78 -17.59 -7.66
C PRO A 181 -5.26 -16.74 -6.49
N TYR A 182 -6.48 -16.20 -6.53
CA TYR A 182 -7.07 -15.41 -5.45
C TYR A 182 -7.43 -16.23 -4.19
N TYR A 183 -7.30 -17.57 -4.23
CA TYR A 183 -7.42 -18.42 -3.05
C TYR A 183 -6.18 -18.35 -2.15
N TYR A 184 -5.02 -18.04 -2.72
CA TYR A 184 -3.73 -18.11 -2.06
C TYR A 184 -3.27 -16.73 -1.57
N GLU A 185 -2.44 -16.72 -0.53
CA GLU A 185 -1.78 -15.49 -0.08
C GLU A 185 -0.51 -15.23 -0.89
N ALA A 186 -0.52 -14.14 -1.65
CA ALA A 186 0.58 -13.76 -2.54
C ALA A 186 1.81 -13.26 -1.77
N GLY A 187 1.60 -12.64 -0.61
CA GLY A 187 2.64 -12.29 0.35
C GLY A 187 3.34 -13.51 0.96
N GLY A 188 2.60 -14.61 1.05
CA GLY A 188 3.00 -15.88 1.64
C GLY A 188 2.55 -16.05 3.08
N ARG A 189 2.34 -17.30 3.50
CA ARG A 189 2.04 -17.66 4.89
C ARG A 189 3.33 -18.03 5.61
N LEU A 190 3.47 -17.62 6.87
CA LEU A 190 4.68 -17.88 7.68
C LEU A 190 5.11 -19.35 7.64
N GLU A 191 4.14 -20.26 7.78
CA GLU A 191 4.41 -21.70 7.74
C GLU A 191 5.00 -22.15 6.38
N SER A 192 4.46 -21.66 5.27
CA SER A 192 4.91 -22.03 3.92
C SER A 192 6.20 -21.32 3.53
N ILE A 193 6.41 -20.06 3.94
CA ILE A 193 7.70 -19.36 3.75
C ILE A 193 8.80 -20.13 4.47
N ARG A 194 8.58 -20.54 5.73
CA ARG A 194 9.58 -21.26 6.53
C ARG A 194 9.90 -22.65 6.00
N ASN A 195 8.88 -23.42 5.63
CA ASN A 195 9.03 -24.87 5.44
C ASN A 195 9.05 -25.30 3.96
N GLU A 196 8.53 -24.47 3.06
CA GLU A 196 8.27 -24.87 1.68
C GLU A 196 8.94 -23.99 0.63
N LEU A 197 9.19 -22.71 0.93
CA LEU A 197 9.79 -21.79 -0.01
C LEU A 197 11.27 -22.10 -0.20
N THR A 198 11.70 -22.18 -1.46
CA THR A 198 13.11 -22.37 -1.80
C THR A 198 13.49 -21.42 -2.92
N LEU A 199 14.79 -21.09 -3.01
CA LEU A 199 15.32 -20.30 -4.11
C LEU A 199 15.03 -20.93 -5.48
N ASP A 200 14.99 -22.26 -5.57
CA ASP A 200 14.64 -22.95 -6.82
C ASP A 200 13.18 -22.74 -7.21
N LYS A 201 12.24 -22.74 -6.24
CA LYS A 201 10.83 -22.37 -6.51
C LYS A 201 10.74 -20.94 -7.04
N ILE A 202 11.47 -20.00 -6.44
CA ILE A 202 11.53 -18.60 -6.89
C ILE A 202 12.08 -18.49 -8.31
N LYS A 203 13.16 -19.22 -8.63
CA LYS A 203 13.73 -19.26 -9.99
C LYS A 203 12.75 -19.83 -11.02
N ILE A 204 12.03 -20.90 -10.66
CA ILE A 204 10.98 -21.48 -11.52
C ILE A 204 9.83 -20.48 -11.71
N PHE A 205 9.44 -19.78 -10.65
CA PHE A 205 8.40 -18.75 -10.70
C PHE A 205 8.82 -17.58 -11.62
N HIS A 206 10.05 -17.08 -11.47
CA HIS A 206 10.63 -16.05 -12.35
C HIS A 206 10.61 -16.51 -13.82
N GLN A 207 11.17 -17.68 -14.13
CA GLN A 207 11.20 -18.22 -15.49
C GLN A 207 9.81 -18.36 -16.12
N LYS A 208 8.79 -18.64 -15.31
CA LYS A 208 7.42 -18.81 -15.77
C LYS A 208 6.72 -17.49 -16.07
N PHE A 209 6.85 -16.49 -15.20
CA PHE A 209 6.04 -15.27 -15.27
C PHE A 209 6.79 -14.05 -15.81
N TYR A 210 8.10 -13.95 -15.62
CA TYR A 210 8.92 -12.81 -16.03
C TYR A 210 9.43 -12.98 -17.46
N VAL A 211 8.47 -13.22 -18.37
CA VAL A 211 8.66 -13.34 -19.81
C VAL A 211 8.10 -12.12 -20.53
N PRO A 212 8.72 -11.64 -21.61
CA PRO A 212 8.39 -10.32 -22.17
C PRO A 212 6.95 -10.18 -22.67
N ASN A 213 6.30 -11.23 -23.17
CA ASN A 213 4.87 -11.18 -23.55
C ASN A 213 3.89 -10.99 -22.38
N ASN A 214 4.37 -11.21 -21.16
CA ASN A 214 3.62 -11.11 -19.90
C ASN A 214 3.93 -9.81 -19.14
N VAL A 215 4.75 -8.93 -19.71
CA VAL A 215 5.13 -7.64 -19.14
C VAL A 215 4.44 -6.49 -19.88
N ALA A 216 3.98 -5.50 -19.10
CA ALA A 216 3.52 -4.22 -19.60
C ALA A 216 4.36 -3.11 -18.97
N ILE A 217 4.90 -2.24 -19.81
CA ILE A 217 5.60 -1.02 -19.40
C ILE A 217 4.60 0.12 -19.54
N ILE A 218 4.44 0.92 -18.50
CA ILE A 218 3.57 2.09 -18.45
C ILE A 218 4.45 3.30 -18.18
N LEU A 219 4.40 4.28 -19.07
CA LEU A 219 5.10 5.55 -18.96
C LEU A 219 4.07 6.65 -18.88
N CYS A 220 4.02 7.38 -17.77
CA CYS A 220 3.09 8.48 -17.57
C CYS A 220 3.86 9.77 -17.27
N GLY A 221 3.59 10.83 -18.03
CA GLY A 221 4.22 12.14 -17.79
C GLY A 221 4.43 12.94 -19.06
N GLY A 222 5.03 14.12 -18.89
CA GLY A 222 5.27 15.06 -19.98
C GLY A 222 6.69 14.96 -20.54
N GLY A 223 6.83 15.32 -21.83
CA GLY A 223 8.16 15.49 -22.44
C GLY A 223 8.92 14.19 -22.72
N ILE A 224 8.23 13.05 -22.77
CA ILE A 224 8.80 11.75 -23.15
C ILE A 224 8.96 11.69 -24.66
N ASN A 225 10.19 11.46 -25.14
CA ASN A 225 10.43 11.18 -26.55
C ASN A 225 10.17 9.69 -26.83
N ILE A 226 8.96 9.38 -27.31
CA ILE A 226 8.52 8.00 -27.50
C ILE A 226 9.40 7.23 -28.50
N ASP A 227 9.90 7.87 -29.56
CA ASP A 227 10.74 7.22 -30.56
C ASP A 227 12.06 6.71 -29.94
N GLU A 228 12.68 7.50 -29.07
CA GLU A 228 13.90 7.11 -28.35
C GLU A 228 13.64 5.98 -27.34
N ILE A 229 12.50 6.01 -26.63
CA ILE A 229 12.10 4.90 -25.76
C ILE A 229 11.92 3.61 -26.56
N LEU A 230 11.26 3.68 -27.72
CA LEU A 230 11.07 2.53 -28.59
C LEU A 230 12.41 1.98 -29.12
N GLU A 231 13.39 2.84 -29.40
CA GLU A 231 14.75 2.43 -29.74
C GLU A 231 15.47 1.74 -28.58
N ILE A 232 15.37 2.28 -27.35
CA ILE A 232 15.93 1.67 -26.13
C ILE A 232 15.35 0.27 -25.90
N LEU A 233 14.03 0.14 -26.00
CA LEU A 233 13.35 -1.15 -25.83
C LEU A 233 13.72 -2.13 -26.93
N ASN A 234 13.77 -1.69 -28.19
CA ASN A 234 14.18 -2.55 -29.30
C ASN A 234 15.62 -3.07 -29.12
N LYS A 235 16.55 -2.20 -28.69
CA LYS A 235 17.92 -2.61 -28.37
C LYS A 235 17.94 -3.63 -27.23
N PHE A 236 17.19 -3.39 -26.15
CA PHE A 236 17.09 -4.32 -25.04
C PHE A 236 16.56 -5.69 -25.49
N GLU A 237 15.53 -5.73 -26.35
CA GLU A 237 15.01 -7.00 -26.88
C GLU A 237 16.02 -7.74 -27.77
N GLN A 238 16.78 -7.01 -28.58
CA GLN A 238 17.83 -7.58 -29.43
C GLN A 238 19.01 -8.13 -28.63
N GLU A 239 19.30 -7.59 -27.45
CA GLU A 239 20.38 -8.10 -26.61
C GLU A 239 19.93 -9.31 -25.77
N ASN A 240 18.64 -9.38 -25.42
CA ASN A 240 18.16 -10.31 -24.40
C ASN A 240 17.22 -11.42 -24.90
N PHE A 241 16.53 -11.20 -26.02
CA PHE A 241 15.40 -12.06 -26.45
C PHE A 241 15.48 -12.53 -27.91
N LEU A 242 16.68 -12.58 -28.53
CA LEU A 242 16.84 -13.01 -29.92
C LEU A 242 16.26 -14.40 -30.24
N GLN A 243 16.30 -15.32 -29.27
CA GLN A 243 15.79 -16.69 -29.42
C GLN A 243 14.38 -16.90 -28.85
N TYR A 244 13.73 -15.83 -28.40
CA TYR A 244 12.42 -15.92 -27.76
C TYR A 244 11.31 -16.20 -28.78
N ASP A 245 10.53 -17.27 -28.57
CA ASP A 245 9.36 -17.60 -29.40
C ASP A 245 8.06 -17.15 -28.72
N ASN A 246 7.55 -16.00 -29.13
CA ASN A 246 6.27 -15.41 -28.68
C ASN A 246 5.05 -16.34 -28.91
N ARG A 247 5.14 -17.36 -29.77
CA ARG A 247 4.02 -18.31 -29.99
C ARG A 247 3.73 -19.17 -28.77
N GLN A 248 4.67 -19.27 -27.82
CA GLN A 248 4.41 -19.85 -26.50
C GLN A 248 3.65 -18.83 -25.65
N LYS A 249 2.36 -18.61 -25.97
CA LYS A 249 1.46 -17.95 -25.03
C LYS A 249 1.47 -18.78 -23.75
N LEU A 250 1.70 -18.13 -22.61
CA LEU A 250 1.33 -18.71 -21.32
C LEU A 250 -0.10 -19.25 -21.49
N SER A 251 -0.25 -20.56 -21.34
CA SER A 251 -1.54 -21.23 -21.34
C SER A 251 -2.30 -20.69 -20.13
N MET A 252 -2.99 -19.58 -20.34
CA MET A 252 -3.90 -18.98 -19.38
C MET A 252 -5.03 -19.99 -19.20
N GLY A 253 -4.93 -20.83 -18.16
CA GLY A 253 -5.87 -21.90 -17.84
C GLY A 253 -7.30 -21.46 -17.52
N PHE A 254 -7.66 -20.22 -17.85
CA PHE A 254 -9.02 -19.71 -17.83
C PHE A 254 -9.52 -19.54 -19.27
N SER A 255 -9.80 -20.67 -19.91
CA SER A 255 -10.82 -20.67 -20.96
C SER A 255 -12.17 -20.64 -20.25
N LEU A 256 -12.79 -19.47 -20.16
CA LEU A 256 -14.23 -19.42 -19.94
C LEU A 256 -14.86 -20.11 -21.14
N ASN A 257 -15.28 -21.36 -20.96
CA ASN A 257 -16.12 -22.04 -21.95
C ASN A 257 -17.28 -21.10 -22.28
N GLU A 258 -17.61 -20.89 -23.56
CA GLU A 258 -18.74 -20.02 -23.95
C GLU A 258 -20.07 -20.48 -23.32
N ASN A 259 -20.15 -21.75 -22.92
CA ASN A 259 -21.28 -22.31 -22.16
C ASN A 259 -21.32 -21.88 -20.68
N GLN A 260 -20.19 -21.47 -20.08
CA GLN A 260 -20.15 -20.87 -18.74
C GLN A 260 -20.49 -19.37 -18.77
N ARG A 261 -20.13 -18.64 -19.84
CA ARG A 261 -20.59 -17.24 -20.06
C ARG A 261 -22.12 -17.10 -20.09
N LYS A 262 -22.84 -18.14 -20.53
CA LYS A 262 -24.31 -18.14 -20.52
C LYS A 262 -24.94 -18.55 -19.19
N LYS A 263 -24.17 -19.06 -18.22
CA LYS A 263 -24.66 -19.46 -16.89
C LYS A 263 -24.39 -18.44 -15.77
N THR A 264 -23.56 -17.43 -16.01
CA THR A 264 -23.38 -16.28 -15.11
C THR A 264 -24.20 -15.06 -15.56
N LYS A 265 -25.48 -15.28 -15.88
CA LYS A 265 -26.47 -14.30 -15.43
C LYS A 265 -26.70 -14.64 -13.96
N LEU A 266 -26.10 -13.86 -13.06
CA LEU A 266 -26.62 -13.75 -11.70
C LEU A 266 -28.09 -13.34 -11.87
N SER A 267 -29.00 -14.29 -11.72
CA SER A 267 -30.37 -13.99 -11.35
C SER A 267 -30.32 -13.58 -9.89
N ASP A 268 -31.02 -12.50 -9.53
CA ASP A 268 -31.11 -11.94 -8.18
C ASP A 268 -31.54 -12.97 -7.11
N ASP A 269 -32.01 -14.15 -7.53
CA ASP A 269 -32.62 -15.19 -6.70
C ASP A 269 -31.65 -16.10 -5.91
N ASN A 270 -30.32 -15.96 -6.06
CA ASN A 270 -29.33 -16.87 -5.43
C ASN A 270 -28.52 -16.26 -4.27
N PHE A 271 -28.81 -15.03 -3.85
CA PHE A 271 -28.33 -14.57 -2.54
C PHE A 271 -29.15 -15.29 -1.45
N PRO A 272 -28.53 -15.87 -0.41
CA PRO A 272 -29.28 -16.29 0.76
C PRO A 272 -30.04 -15.07 1.27
N SER A 273 -31.37 -15.16 1.24
CA SER A 273 -32.27 -14.09 1.63
C SER A 273 -32.06 -13.77 3.10
N ILE A 274 -31.25 -12.74 3.38
CA ILE A 274 -31.22 -12.09 4.68
C ILE A 274 -32.57 -11.38 4.81
N GLN A 275 -33.49 -11.97 5.57
CA GLN A 275 -34.74 -11.31 5.92
C GLN A 275 -34.45 -10.11 6.82
N ILE A 276 -34.24 -8.95 6.21
CA ILE A 276 -34.38 -7.67 6.91
C ILE A 276 -35.87 -7.54 7.23
N LYS A 277 -36.22 -7.74 8.51
CA LYS A 277 -37.56 -7.40 9.00
C LYS A 277 -37.79 -5.92 8.70
N SER A 278 -38.73 -5.66 7.81
CA SER A 278 -39.15 -4.33 7.37
C SER A 278 -39.41 -3.42 8.58
N ALA A 279 -38.57 -2.41 8.78
CA ALA A 279 -38.99 -1.20 9.48
C ALA A 279 -39.83 -0.39 8.48
N SER A 280 -41.10 -0.19 8.81
CA SER A 280 -42.02 0.69 8.08
C SER A 280 -41.44 2.09 7.99
N PHE A 281 -41.17 2.55 6.77
CA PHE A 281 -40.92 3.96 6.50
C PHE A 281 -42.26 4.69 6.51
N ASP A 282 -42.63 5.25 7.66
CA ASP A 282 -43.67 6.27 7.72
C ASP A 282 -43.13 7.57 7.10
N GLU A 283 -43.91 8.07 6.15
CA GLU A 283 -44.02 9.41 5.57
C GLU A 283 -42.76 10.30 5.51
N SER A 284 -42.39 10.61 4.26
CA SER A 284 -41.55 11.72 3.80
C SER A 284 -41.16 12.77 4.85
N PRO A 285 -39.88 12.87 5.24
CA PRO A 285 -39.44 13.99 6.04
C PRO A 285 -39.40 15.23 5.13
N THR A 286 -40.17 16.25 5.52
CA THR A 286 -39.95 17.63 5.10
C THR A 286 -38.45 17.99 5.18
N PRO A 287 -37.94 18.83 4.26
CA PRO A 287 -36.53 19.22 4.25
C PRO A 287 -36.11 19.73 5.63
N PRO A 288 -34.92 19.35 6.13
CA PRO A 288 -34.50 19.73 7.47
C PRO A 288 -34.37 21.25 7.57
N ASP A 289 -34.95 21.78 8.64
CA ASP A 289 -34.88 23.18 9.03
C ASP A 289 -33.40 23.58 9.19
N THR A 290 -32.91 24.45 8.29
CA THR A 290 -31.51 24.92 8.21
C THR A 290 -31.03 25.70 9.44
N ASN A 291 -31.86 25.80 10.48
CA ASN A 291 -31.55 26.45 11.75
C ASN A 291 -31.23 25.48 12.90
N LYS A 292 -31.27 24.15 12.69
CA LYS A 292 -30.79 23.21 13.70
C LYS A 292 -29.27 23.06 13.61
N LYS A 293 -28.56 23.74 14.51
CA LYS A 293 -27.16 23.46 14.80
C LYS A 293 -27.03 22.00 15.23
N VAL A 294 -26.27 21.21 14.46
CA VAL A 294 -25.70 19.95 14.94
C VAL A 294 -24.62 20.35 15.94
N ASN A 295 -24.84 20.09 17.22
CA ASN A 295 -23.81 20.24 18.23
C ASN A 295 -22.85 19.05 18.09
N LEU A 296 -21.78 19.22 17.32
CA LEU A 296 -20.57 18.44 17.52
C LEU A 296 -19.99 18.81 18.89
N PRO A 297 -19.44 17.87 19.68
CA PRO A 297 -18.65 18.23 20.85
C PRO A 297 -17.49 19.13 20.39
N SER A 298 -17.35 20.31 21.02
CA SER A 298 -16.26 21.22 20.71
C SER A 298 -14.95 20.66 21.25
N ILE A 299 -14.02 20.31 20.36
CA ILE A 299 -12.64 20.00 20.74
C ILE A 299 -11.87 21.34 20.70
N ASP A 300 -11.45 21.82 21.87
CA ASP A 300 -10.60 23.00 21.98
C ASP A 300 -9.12 22.58 21.94
N ALA A 301 -8.55 22.58 20.73
CA ALA A 301 -7.16 22.17 20.48
C ALA A 301 -6.12 23.03 21.23
N THR A 302 -6.49 24.24 21.67
CA THR A 302 -5.57 25.18 22.35
C THR A 302 -5.27 24.81 23.82
N LYS A 303 -5.88 23.73 24.33
CA LYS A 303 -5.78 23.30 25.74
C LYS A 303 -5.17 21.92 25.94
N LEU A 304 -4.67 21.29 24.87
CA LEU A 304 -3.87 20.08 24.96
C LEU A 304 -2.51 20.45 25.56
N SER A 305 -2.17 19.92 26.73
CA SER A 305 -0.90 20.20 27.40
C SER A 305 -0.26 18.92 27.93
N VAL A 306 1.01 18.70 27.62
CA VAL A 306 1.83 17.63 28.17
C VAL A 306 2.51 18.11 29.46
N ARG A 307 2.32 17.41 30.58
CA ARG A 307 3.04 17.67 31.85
C ARG A 307 3.48 16.36 32.51
N SER A 308 4.66 16.36 33.13
CA SER A 308 5.18 15.22 33.90
C SER A 308 4.78 15.31 35.38
N ASN A 309 4.27 14.23 35.98
CA ASN A 309 4.17 13.98 37.44
C ASN A 309 3.65 12.55 37.75
N SER A 310 3.82 12.08 39.00
CA SER A 310 3.81 10.66 39.42
C SER A 310 2.53 10.11 40.13
N TYR A 311 2.13 8.86 39.79
CA TYR A 311 1.27 7.86 40.50
C TYR A 311 -0.24 8.23 40.70
N GLU A 312 -1.30 7.38 40.80
CA GLU A 312 -1.60 5.94 41.07
C GLU A 312 -2.74 5.42 40.12
N ALA A 313 -2.79 4.11 39.83
CA ALA A 313 -3.71 3.49 38.87
C ALA A 313 -5.09 3.06 39.43
N ASN A 314 -6.14 3.20 38.62
CA ASN A 314 -7.40 2.45 38.73
C ASN A 314 -7.94 2.11 37.32
N GLU A 315 -8.43 0.88 37.13
CA GLU A 315 -8.95 0.34 35.86
C GLU A 315 -10.24 1.04 35.38
N PRO A 316 -10.44 1.30 34.07
CA PRO A 316 -11.71 1.76 33.55
C PRO A 316 -12.58 0.64 32.96
N SER A 317 -13.89 0.83 33.09
CA SER A 317 -14.97 0.01 32.54
C SER A 317 -15.59 0.70 31.31
N PHE A 318 -16.12 -0.08 30.37
CA PHE A 318 -16.53 0.35 29.02
C PHE A 318 -17.98 0.89 28.93
N CYS A 319 -18.21 1.97 28.16
CA CYS A 319 -19.54 2.40 27.70
C CYS A 319 -19.52 3.32 26.45
N ASP A 320 -20.57 3.25 25.62
CA ASP A 320 -20.72 3.74 24.24
C ASP A 320 -20.22 5.17 23.88
N SER A 321 -19.72 5.29 22.63
CA SER A 321 -19.01 6.44 22.02
C SER A 321 -17.63 6.76 22.62
N GLU A 322 -16.72 5.79 22.56
CA GLU A 322 -15.39 5.92 23.16
C GLU A 322 -14.35 6.47 22.18
N LEU A 323 -13.62 7.49 22.66
CA LEU A 323 -12.28 7.82 22.19
C LEU A 323 -11.38 6.61 22.47
N MET A 324 -10.88 5.96 21.42
CA MET A 324 -9.93 4.86 21.54
C MET A 324 -8.52 5.41 21.55
N VAL A 325 -7.66 4.93 22.46
CA VAL A 325 -6.24 5.30 22.50
C VAL A 325 -5.44 4.01 22.41
N SER A 326 -4.54 3.92 21.43
CA SER A 326 -3.67 2.75 21.23
C SER A 326 -2.22 3.17 21.02
N HIS A 327 -1.28 2.31 21.43
CA HIS A 327 0.16 2.42 21.14
C HIS A 327 0.63 1.17 20.37
N GLY A 328 1.71 1.30 19.60
CA GLY A 328 2.56 0.18 19.19
C GLY A 328 3.83 0.16 20.05
N GLU A 329 4.18 -0.96 20.67
CA GLU A 329 5.44 -1.12 21.42
C GLU A 329 6.29 -2.25 20.81
N SER A 330 7.60 -2.00 20.69
CA SER A 330 8.64 -3.03 20.81
C SER A 330 9.24 -2.97 22.21
N SER A 331 9.33 -4.12 22.88
CA SER A 331 9.68 -4.29 24.31
C SER A 331 11.14 -4.00 24.69
N THR A 332 11.44 -3.45 25.88
CA THR A 332 11.88 -4.18 27.12
C THR A 332 12.31 -3.29 28.32
N ALA A 333 11.53 -3.34 29.42
CA ALA A 333 11.82 -3.05 30.85
C ALA A 333 13.05 -2.21 31.30
N SER A 334 12.85 -0.98 31.85
CA SER A 334 12.79 -0.63 33.29
C SER A 334 12.99 0.87 33.67
N SER A 335 12.00 1.44 34.38
CA SER A 335 11.92 2.73 35.17
C SER A 335 11.49 4.03 34.44
N PRO A 336 10.67 4.91 35.06
CA PRO A 336 9.58 5.59 34.34
C PRO A 336 9.73 7.12 34.17
N GLY A 337 9.60 7.61 32.94
CA GLY A 337 8.97 8.90 32.63
C GLY A 337 7.47 8.71 32.36
N SER A 338 6.62 9.74 32.46
CA SER A 338 5.22 9.62 31.99
C SER A 338 4.68 10.84 31.27
N ILE A 339 4.03 10.61 30.13
CA ILE A 339 3.29 11.62 29.37
C ILE A 339 1.85 11.63 29.88
N LEU A 340 1.40 12.79 30.39
CA LEU A 340 0.00 13.04 30.76
C LEU A 340 -0.67 13.76 29.60
N VAL A 341 -1.72 13.17 29.03
CA VAL A 341 -2.60 13.84 28.07
C VAL A 341 -3.95 14.07 28.75
N THR A 342 -4.35 15.34 28.87
CA THR A 342 -5.62 15.75 29.49
C THR A 342 -6.61 16.17 28.40
N PHE A 343 -7.78 15.54 28.36
CA PHE A 343 -8.88 15.93 27.46
C PHE A 343 -9.99 16.64 28.21
N GLU A 344 -10.55 17.70 27.63
CA GLU A 344 -11.79 18.33 28.09
C GLU A 344 -12.93 17.81 27.21
N THR A 345 -13.83 16.99 27.76
CA THR A 345 -15.07 16.61 27.05
C THR A 345 -16.26 17.34 27.67
N GLU A 346 -16.99 18.13 26.86
CA GLU A 346 -18.28 18.68 27.25
C GLU A 346 -19.40 17.74 26.82
N THR A 347 -20.01 17.06 27.78
CA THR A 347 -21.27 16.35 27.56
C THR A 347 -22.43 17.16 28.16
N SER A 348 -23.46 17.40 27.35
CA SER A 348 -24.69 18.04 27.78
C SER A 348 -25.75 16.98 28.06
N ILE A 349 -25.91 16.62 29.34
CA ILE A 349 -27.00 15.75 29.81
C ILE A 349 -27.97 16.63 30.62
N GLY A 350 -28.97 17.18 29.95
CA GLY A 350 -29.89 18.18 30.54
C GLY A 350 -29.28 19.60 30.60
N GLN A 351 -29.88 20.51 31.39
CA GLN A 351 -29.43 21.92 31.55
C GLN A 351 -28.13 22.07 32.38
N ARG A 352 -27.28 21.06 32.45
CA ARG A 352 -25.96 21.13 33.11
C ARG A 352 -24.89 20.67 32.13
N ASN A 353 -23.91 21.55 31.89
CA ASN A 353 -22.67 21.18 31.26
C ASN A 353 -21.83 20.45 32.31
N MET A 354 -21.47 19.20 32.02
CA MET A 354 -20.46 18.45 32.78
C MET A 354 -19.19 18.49 31.93
N VAL A 355 -18.10 18.94 32.55
CA VAL A 355 -16.76 18.87 31.96
C VAL A 355 -16.08 17.65 32.57
N GLU A 356 -15.77 16.66 31.75
CA GLU A 356 -15.05 15.45 32.18
C GLU A 356 -13.63 15.49 31.65
N TYR A 357 -12.66 15.39 32.58
CA TYR A 357 -11.24 15.32 32.27
C TYR A 357 -10.78 13.86 32.30
N LYS A 358 -10.33 13.34 31.15
CA LYS A 358 -9.68 12.03 31.08
C LYS A 358 -8.17 12.24 31.02
N GLU A 359 -7.50 11.79 32.07
CA GLU A 359 -6.04 11.76 32.17
C GLU A 359 -5.57 10.34 31.89
N VAL A 360 -4.61 10.19 30.98
CA VAL A 360 -3.96 8.90 30.73
C VAL A 360 -2.45 9.07 30.87
N CYS A 361 -1.87 8.28 31.78
CA CYS A 361 -0.44 8.26 32.07
C CYS A 361 0.21 7.04 31.41
N TYR A 362 1.29 7.24 30.67
CA TYR A 362 2.03 6.16 30.02
C TYR A 362 3.51 6.16 30.43
N PRO A 363 4.11 5.01 30.79
CA PRO A 363 5.53 4.93 31.13
C PRO A 363 6.41 5.05 29.87
N VAL A 364 7.45 5.88 29.92
CA VAL A 364 8.49 6.02 28.88
C VAL A 364 9.82 5.53 29.45
N GLU A 365 10.56 4.72 28.69
CA GLU A 365 11.90 4.25 29.04
C GLU A 365 12.97 5.19 28.45
N ASP A 366 13.93 5.62 29.27
CA ASP A 366 14.92 6.67 28.94
C ASP A 366 15.99 6.27 27.89
N ASN A 367 15.96 5.06 27.31
CA ASN A 367 17.16 4.47 26.68
C ASN A 367 17.05 4.00 25.23
N GLU A 368 15.99 4.29 24.49
CA GLU A 368 16.00 4.08 23.03
C GLU A 368 15.42 5.30 22.32
N GLU A 369 16.01 5.68 21.19
CA GLU A 369 15.49 6.66 20.22
C GLU A 369 14.21 6.13 19.52
N ASN A 370 13.31 5.52 20.29
CA ASN A 370 12.09 4.93 19.77
C ASN A 370 11.04 6.03 19.63
N LEU A 371 10.73 6.34 18.37
CA LEU A 371 9.60 7.14 17.92
C LEU A 371 8.31 6.55 18.51
N GLY A 372 7.88 7.03 19.67
CA GLY A 372 6.60 6.65 20.26
C GLY A 372 5.46 7.12 19.34
N GLN A 373 4.52 6.23 19.06
CA GLN A 373 3.30 6.55 18.31
C GLN A 373 2.10 6.55 19.25
N VAL A 374 1.38 7.67 19.31
CA VAL A 374 0.10 7.77 20.02
C VAL A 374 -1.01 8.00 19.01
N ALA A 375 -1.96 7.08 18.95
CA ALA A 375 -3.09 7.13 18.03
C ALA A 375 -4.42 7.34 18.78
N PHE A 376 -5.26 8.24 18.27
CA PHE A 376 -6.59 8.55 18.80
C PHE A 376 -7.67 8.20 17.79
N GLY A 377 -8.51 7.22 18.10
CA GLY A 377 -9.63 6.79 17.27
C GLY A 377 -10.96 7.42 17.69
N TYR A 378 -11.67 8.08 16.78
CA TYR A 378 -13.07 8.47 16.96
C TYR A 378 -13.97 7.67 16.02
N ARG A 379 -14.90 6.91 16.62
CA ARG A 379 -15.89 6.11 15.89
C ARG A 379 -17.02 7.00 15.39
N LEU A 380 -17.17 7.10 14.08
CA LEU A 380 -18.24 7.88 13.45
C LEU A 380 -19.52 7.06 13.26
N GLU A 381 -20.66 7.76 13.22
CA GLU A 381 -21.94 7.15 12.85
C GLU A 381 -21.89 6.56 11.43
N SER A 382 -22.75 5.55 11.21
CA SER A 382 -23.11 4.86 9.96
C SER A 382 -22.56 5.41 8.62
N ILE A 383 -21.96 4.49 7.85
CA ILE A 383 -21.34 4.66 6.52
C ILE A 383 -22.20 5.33 5.43
N TYR A 384 -23.49 5.56 5.66
CA TYR A 384 -24.41 6.09 4.65
C TYR A 384 -24.50 7.63 4.61
N LYS A 385 -23.78 8.36 5.47
CA LYS A 385 -23.79 9.84 5.51
C LYS A 385 -22.56 10.43 4.80
N MET A 386 -22.46 10.21 3.49
CA MET A 386 -21.32 10.62 2.66
C MET A 386 -20.98 12.12 2.74
N GLU A 387 -21.97 12.98 2.92
CA GLU A 387 -21.79 14.43 3.01
C GLU A 387 -21.02 14.85 4.27
N ILE A 388 -21.21 14.13 5.37
CA ILE A 388 -20.48 14.36 6.62
C ILE A 388 -19.02 13.97 6.46
N TYR A 389 -18.75 12.85 5.79
CA TYR A 389 -17.38 12.40 5.54
C TYR A 389 -16.63 13.35 4.63
N THR A 390 -17.23 13.81 3.52
CA THR A 390 -16.58 14.79 2.64
C THR A 390 -16.30 16.11 3.36
N ALA A 391 -17.20 16.57 4.25
CA ALA A 391 -16.97 17.77 5.04
C ALA A 391 -15.84 17.59 6.07
N LEU A 392 -15.77 16.42 6.72
CA LEU A 392 -14.70 16.09 7.67
C LEU A 392 -13.36 15.93 6.97
N ASP A 393 -13.31 15.31 5.81
CA ASP A 393 -12.10 15.12 5.01
C ASP A 393 -11.47 16.45 4.61
N VAL A 394 -12.29 17.40 4.13
CA VAL A 394 -11.84 18.77 3.83
C VAL A 394 -11.36 19.50 5.09
N LEU A 395 -12.08 19.34 6.21
CA LEU A 395 -11.70 19.93 7.48
C LEU A 395 -10.36 19.38 7.99
N LEU A 396 -10.18 18.06 8.00
CA LEU A 396 -8.97 17.40 8.45
C LEU A 396 -7.80 17.71 7.53
N THR A 397 -8.00 17.69 6.22
CA THR A 397 -6.99 18.18 5.27
C THR A 397 -6.54 19.59 5.65
N THR A 398 -7.48 20.52 5.91
CA THR A 398 -7.12 21.90 6.32
C THR A 398 -6.40 21.96 7.68
N LEU A 399 -6.77 21.07 8.60
CA LEU A 399 -6.21 21.02 9.95
C LEU A 399 -4.83 20.35 10.01
N PHE A 400 -4.45 19.55 9.01
CA PHE A 400 -3.21 18.75 8.98
C PHE A 400 -2.23 19.15 7.87
N ASP A 401 -2.66 19.87 6.82
CA ASP A 401 -1.81 20.36 5.72
C ASP A 401 -0.70 21.32 6.20
N GLU A 402 0.55 20.90 6.06
CA GLU A 402 1.75 21.38 6.77
C GLU A 402 1.90 22.92 6.82
N ASP A 403 1.60 23.62 5.74
CA ASP A 403 1.85 25.07 5.63
C ASP A 403 0.75 25.95 6.31
N ILE A 404 -0.44 25.39 6.53
CA ILE A 404 -1.63 26.12 7.02
C ILE A 404 -2.21 25.49 8.30
N SER A 405 -1.78 24.27 8.60
CA SER A 405 -2.22 23.42 9.70
C SER A 405 -2.07 24.10 11.05
N ILE A 406 -3.19 24.15 11.78
CA ILE A 406 -3.21 24.57 13.18
C ILE A 406 -2.47 23.54 14.02
N PHE A 407 -2.63 22.24 13.72
CA PHE A 407 -1.99 21.19 14.49
C PHE A 407 -0.48 21.17 14.31
N TYR A 408 0.03 21.44 13.12
CA TYR A 408 1.47 21.50 12.86
C TYR A 408 2.13 22.61 13.69
N LYS A 409 1.49 23.78 13.78
CA LYS A 409 1.98 24.91 14.60
C LYS A 409 1.93 24.63 16.10
N GLU A 410 0.83 24.02 16.56
CA GLU A 410 0.59 23.80 17.99
C GLU A 410 1.32 22.57 18.54
N PHE A 411 1.67 21.58 17.71
CA PHE A 411 2.31 20.34 18.15
C PHE A 411 3.74 20.17 17.67
N ILE A 412 4.13 20.71 16.51
CA ILE A 412 5.47 20.47 15.92
C ILE A 412 6.35 21.72 15.99
N GLU A 413 5.83 22.92 15.71
CA GLU A 413 6.65 24.16 15.72
C GLU A 413 6.97 24.73 17.12
N LEU A 414 6.65 24.01 18.20
CA LEU A 414 6.95 24.44 19.57
C LEU A 414 8.45 24.27 19.91
N PRO A 415 9.04 25.22 20.66
CA PRO A 415 10.40 25.05 21.15
C PRO A 415 10.50 23.88 22.14
N ASN A 416 11.30 22.88 21.80
CA ASN A 416 11.41 21.58 22.48
C ASN A 416 10.15 20.70 22.34
N THR A 417 9.60 20.60 21.12
CA THR A 417 8.53 19.64 20.87
C THR A 417 9.03 18.20 21.08
N LEU A 418 8.14 17.38 21.65
CA LEU A 418 8.26 15.93 21.68
C LEU A 418 7.64 15.32 20.41
N CYS A 419 6.80 16.03 19.66
CA CYS A 419 6.13 15.47 18.48
C CYS A 419 6.87 15.87 17.19
N SER A 420 7.31 14.89 16.41
CA SER A 420 7.96 15.09 15.10
C SER A 420 7.01 14.99 13.92
N LEU A 421 5.87 14.29 14.05
CA LEU A 421 4.88 14.13 13.00
C LEU A 421 3.47 14.08 13.59
N ILE A 422 2.50 14.67 12.87
CA ILE A 422 1.08 14.50 13.15
C ILE A 422 0.35 14.14 11.85
N ASP A 423 -0.48 13.10 11.87
CA ASP A 423 -1.23 12.65 10.69
C ASP A 423 -2.64 12.15 11.05
N HIS A 424 -3.49 11.96 10.04
CA HIS A 424 -4.81 11.37 10.19
C HIS A 424 -5.10 10.29 9.14
N ASP A 425 -5.83 9.25 9.53
CA ASP A 425 -6.26 8.20 8.60
C ASP A 425 -7.70 7.72 8.90
N TRP A 426 -8.34 7.17 7.88
CA TRP A 426 -9.66 6.56 7.91
C TRP A 426 -9.56 5.03 7.85
N PHE A 427 -9.78 4.35 8.98
CA PHE A 427 -9.83 2.88 8.97
C PHE A 427 -11.18 2.35 8.45
N ASN A 428 -11.12 1.32 7.62
CA ASN A 428 -12.28 0.71 6.95
C ASN A 428 -12.77 -0.54 7.69
N TYR A 429 -13.90 -0.43 8.39
CA TYR A 429 -14.71 -1.56 8.86
C TYR A 429 -16.20 -1.23 8.66
N PRO A 430 -17.21 -2.04 9.08
CA PRO A 430 -18.62 -1.61 8.98
C PRO A 430 -18.91 -0.26 9.64
N GLU A 431 -17.92 0.32 10.35
CA GLU A 431 -17.90 1.66 10.89
C GLU A 431 -16.58 2.36 10.50
N ARG A 432 -16.66 3.68 10.32
CA ARG A 432 -15.51 4.54 10.00
C ARG A 432 -14.90 5.05 11.30
N VAL A 433 -13.58 4.90 11.44
CA VAL A 433 -12.81 5.45 12.56
C VAL A 433 -11.86 6.51 12.01
N LEU A 434 -11.90 7.71 12.59
CA LEU A 434 -10.86 8.73 12.39
C LEU A 434 -9.73 8.44 13.37
N THR A 435 -8.53 8.17 12.87
CA THR A 435 -7.33 8.06 13.71
C THR A 435 -6.50 9.33 13.58
N ILE A 436 -6.06 9.92 14.69
CA ILE A 436 -5.03 10.98 14.70
C ILE A 436 -3.79 10.43 15.36
N THR A 437 -2.67 10.51 14.66
CA THR A 437 -1.41 9.88 15.05
C THR A 437 -0.35 10.94 15.35
N PHE A 438 0.35 10.81 16.46
CA PHE A 438 1.50 11.64 16.83
C PHE A 438 2.73 10.76 16.92
N GLU A 439 3.82 11.12 16.25
CA GLU A 439 5.07 10.35 16.26
C GLU A 439 6.22 11.14 16.88
N GLY A 440 7.12 10.44 17.57
CA GLY A 440 8.36 11.00 18.15
C GLY A 440 8.28 11.40 19.63
N LEU A 441 7.11 11.17 20.26
CA LEU A 441 6.71 11.68 21.59
C LEU A 441 7.56 11.20 22.77
#